data_AF-A0A3D8WTL8-F1
#
_entry.id   AF-A0A3D8WTL8-F1
#
_cell.length_a   1.000
_cell.length_b   1.000
_cell.length_c   1.000
_cell.angle_alpha   90.00
_cell.angle_beta   90.00
_cell.angle_gamma   90.00
#
_symmetry.space_group_name_H-M   'P 1'
#
loop_
_entity.id
_entity.type
_entity.pdbx_description
1 polymer ?
#
loop_
_entity_poly.entity_id
_entity_poly.type
_entity_poly.pdbx_seq_one_letter_code
_entity_poly.pdbx_strand_id
1 'polypeptide(L)'
;MQIYSPLLGYKDLYHFKKTKDGWKFENYRCKGEVDKGGNPLFYKALITESISCPDHLEIYISSAWENVDTLNKEQVQNIFDELSEWISASGNSLH
;
A
#
# COMPACT_ATOMS: atom_id res chain seq x y z
N MET A 1 3.32 5.87 -2.07
CA MET A 1 1.89 5.73 -1.72
C MET A 1 1.63 6.59 -0.47
N GLN A 2 0.49 7.28 -0.40
CA GLN A 2 0.17 8.23 0.68
C GLN A 2 -1.20 7.92 1.30
N ILE A 3 -1.23 7.19 2.41
CA ILE A 3 -2.47 6.66 3.01
C ILE A 3 -2.83 7.46 4.27
N TYR A 4 -4.09 7.88 4.39
CA TYR A 4 -4.56 8.54 5.61
C TYR A 4 -4.52 7.59 6.81
N SER A 5 -3.84 7.99 7.88
CA SER A 5 -3.88 7.30 9.17
C SER A 5 -4.92 7.96 10.08
N PRO A 6 -5.97 7.24 10.50
CA PRO A 6 -6.90 7.71 11.53
C PRO A 6 -6.22 8.00 12.87
N LEU A 7 -5.17 7.26 13.23
CA LEU A 7 -4.46 7.47 14.51
C LEU A 7 -3.61 8.74 14.50
N LEU A 8 -2.98 9.07 13.37
CA LEU A 8 -2.11 10.23 13.25
C LEU A 8 -2.85 11.49 12.80
N GLY A 9 -3.99 11.34 12.14
CA GLY A 9 -4.79 12.45 11.60
C GLY A 9 -4.23 13.06 10.32
N TYR A 10 -3.23 12.43 9.69
CA TYR A 10 -2.63 12.87 8.42
C TYR A 10 -2.22 11.68 7.54
N LYS A 11 -1.82 11.96 6.29
CA LYS A 11 -1.35 10.94 5.34
C LYS A 11 0.08 10.51 5.66
N ASP A 12 0.28 9.22 5.91
CA ASP A 12 1.58 8.61 6.08
C ASP A 12 2.13 8.06 4.74
N LEU A 13 3.46 7.99 4.63
CA LEU A 13 4.18 7.58 3.44
C LEU A 13 4.54 6.09 3.50
N TYR A 14 4.06 5.36 2.51
CA TYR A 14 4.33 3.94 2.30
C TYR A 14 5.14 3.77 1.01
N HIS A 15 6.37 3.29 1.15
CA HIS A 15 7.29 3.08 0.05
C HIS A 15 7.33 1.61 -0.37
N PHE A 16 7.19 1.39 -1.67
CA PHE A 16 7.32 0.10 -2.31
C PHE A 16 8.42 0.20 -3.36
N LYS A 17 9.42 -0.68 -3.28
CA LYS A 17 10.44 -0.85 -4.30
C LYS A 17 10.45 -2.29 -4.77
N LYS A 18 10.28 -2.51 -6.07
CA LYS A 18 10.21 -3.86 -6.63
C LYS A 18 11.49 -4.65 -6.32
N THR A 19 11.32 -5.92 -5.97
CA THR A 19 12.37 -6.94 -5.90
C THR A 19 11.98 -8.12 -6.78
N LYS A 20 12.86 -9.13 -6.89
CA LYS A 20 12.62 -10.33 -7.69
C LYS A 20 11.42 -11.14 -7.20
N ASP A 21 11.19 -11.19 -5.89
CA ASP A 21 10.23 -12.07 -5.26
C ASP A 21 9.03 -11.32 -4.63
N GLY A 22 9.07 -9.98 -4.62
CA GLY A 22 8.02 -9.14 -4.07
C GLY A 22 8.45 -7.68 -3.97
N TRP A 23 8.24 -7.06 -2.82
CA TRP A 23 8.62 -5.67 -2.59
C TRP A 23 9.60 -5.54 -1.42
N LYS A 24 10.50 -4.57 -1.54
CA LYS A 24 11.09 -3.93 -0.38
C LYS A 24 10.13 -2.84 0.07
N PHE A 25 9.59 -3.02 1.27
CA PHE A 25 8.61 -2.14 1.90
C PHE A 25 9.27 -1.30 2.99
N GLU A 26 8.86 -0.03 3.10
CA GLU A 26 9.27 0.86 4.18
C GLU A 26 8.19 1.92 4.46
N ASN A 27 7.86 2.09 5.74
CA ASN A 27 7.19 3.29 6.26
C ASN A 27 7.94 3.78 7.51
N TYR A 28 7.39 4.77 8.22
CA TYR A 28 8.07 5.32 9.42
C TYR A 28 8.22 4.30 10.57
N ARG A 29 7.42 3.23 10.62
CA ARG A 29 7.43 2.21 11.69
C ARG A 29 8.27 0.99 11.36
N CYS A 30 8.21 0.48 10.14
CA CYS A 30 8.85 -0.77 9.78
C CYS A 30 9.39 -0.76 8.35
N LYS A 31 10.39 -1.62 8.13
CA LYS A 31 11.01 -1.85 6.84
C LYS A 31 11.38 -3.31 6.69
N GLY A 32 11.31 -3.84 5.49
CA GLY A 32 11.68 -5.22 5.19
C GLY A 32 11.17 -5.68 3.84
N GLU A 33 11.41 -6.95 3.54
CA GLU A 33 10.85 -7.59 2.35
C GLU A 33 9.44 -8.08 2.64
N VAL A 34 8.59 -7.95 1.63
CA VAL A 34 7.22 -8.44 1.61
C VAL A 34 6.96 -9.16 0.29
N ASP A 35 5.97 -10.04 0.28
CA ASP A 35 5.54 -10.70 -0.96
C ASP A 35 4.93 -9.71 -1.96
N LYS A 36 4.54 -10.21 -3.13
CA LYS A 36 3.95 -9.39 -4.20
C LYS A 36 2.67 -8.67 -3.77
N GLY A 37 1.92 -9.22 -2.81
CA GLY A 37 0.69 -8.63 -2.26
C GLY A 37 0.93 -7.67 -1.09
N GLY A 38 2.16 -7.55 -0.58
CA GLY A 38 2.54 -6.69 0.53
C GLY A 38 2.62 -7.38 1.90
N ASN A 39 2.43 -8.70 1.97
CA ASN A 39 2.50 -9.42 3.24
C ASN A 39 3.94 -9.65 3.72
N PRO A 40 4.18 -9.65 5.04
CA PRO A 40 3.22 -9.32 6.10
C PRO A 40 3.24 -7.84 6.50
N LEU A 41 4.30 -7.10 6.14
CA LEU A 41 4.61 -5.82 6.79
C LEU A 41 3.66 -4.69 6.39
N PHE A 42 3.17 -4.67 5.15
CA PHE A 42 2.24 -3.63 4.72
C PHE A 42 0.93 -3.71 5.50
N TYR A 43 0.30 -4.89 5.55
CA TYR A 43 -0.93 -5.12 6.31
C TYR A 43 -0.73 -4.88 7.80
N LYS A 44 0.40 -5.32 8.36
CA LYS A 44 0.74 -5.03 9.75
C LYS A 44 0.79 -3.52 10.00
N ALA A 45 1.38 -2.74 9.09
CA ALA A 45 1.44 -1.29 9.21
C ALA A 45 0.04 -0.66 9.13
N LEU A 46 -0.82 -1.08 8.19
CA LEU A 46 -2.20 -0.61 8.09
C LEU A 46 -3.01 -0.87 9.36
N ILE A 47 -3.00 -2.12 9.85
CA ILE A 47 -3.72 -2.53 11.07
C ILE A 47 -3.23 -1.75 12.29
N THR A 48 -1.91 -1.52 12.38
CA THR A 48 -1.31 -0.75 13.48
C THR A 48 -1.76 0.71 13.49
N GLU A 49 -2.14 1.25 12.32
CA GLU A 49 -2.67 2.62 12.14
C GLU A 49 -4.21 2.67 12.19
N SER A 50 -4.88 1.60 12.59
CA SER A 50 -6.35 1.47 12.55
C SER A 50 -6.95 1.70 11.16
N ILE A 51 -6.19 1.37 10.10
CA ILE A 51 -6.64 1.48 8.71
C ILE A 51 -7.29 0.16 8.31
N SER A 52 -8.52 0.23 7.80
CA SER A 52 -9.22 -0.94 7.26
C SER A 52 -8.51 -1.43 6.00
N CYS A 53 -8.37 -2.74 5.87
CA CYS A 53 -7.82 -3.36 4.68
C CYS A 53 -8.99 -3.76 3.77
N PRO A 54 -9.18 -3.11 2.62
CA PRO A 54 -10.24 -3.49 1.68
C PRO A 54 -10.10 -4.94 1.22
N ASP A 55 -11.23 -5.57 0.89
CA ASP A 55 -11.25 -6.89 0.28
C ASP A 55 -10.39 -6.90 -1.00
N HIS A 56 -9.64 -7.99 -1.21
CA HIS A 56 -8.79 -8.20 -2.38
C HIS A 56 -7.64 -7.19 -2.56
N LEU A 57 -7.27 -6.39 -1.54
CA LEU A 57 -6.12 -5.48 -1.61
C LEU A 57 -4.83 -6.19 -2.08
N GLU A 58 -4.61 -7.42 -1.64
CA GLU A 58 -3.43 -8.22 -2.03
C GLU A 58 -3.34 -8.47 -3.53
N ILE A 59 -4.50 -8.62 -4.19
CA ILE A 59 -4.58 -8.85 -5.63
C ILE A 59 -4.13 -7.60 -6.36
N TYR A 60 -4.62 -6.42 -5.96
CA TYR A 60 -4.25 -5.17 -6.61
C TYR A 60 -2.78 -4.79 -6.41
N ILE A 61 -2.24 -5.01 -5.20
CA ILE A 61 -0.81 -4.79 -4.93
C ILE A 61 0.04 -5.78 -5.75
N SER A 62 -0.40 -7.03 -5.91
CA SER A 62 0.26 -8.02 -6.77
C SER A 62 0.19 -7.64 -8.25
N SER A 63 -0.94 -7.15 -8.74
CA SER A 63 -1.07 -6.65 -10.11
C SER A 63 -0.16 -5.45 -10.36
N ALA A 64 0.00 -4.54 -9.40
CA ALA A 64 0.98 -3.45 -9.51
C ALA A 64 2.41 -4.01 -9.64
N TRP A 65 2.74 -5.08 -8.89
CA TRP A 65 4.04 -5.73 -8.96
C TRP A 65 4.31 -6.32 -10.34
N GLU A 66 3.31 -6.95 -10.95
CA GLU A 66 3.43 -7.55 -12.28
C GLU A 66 3.67 -6.52 -13.37
N ASN A 67 3.09 -5.32 -13.24
CA ASN A 67 3.07 -4.31 -14.30
C ASN A 67 4.09 -3.17 -14.13
N VAL A 68 4.71 -3.00 -12.96
CA VAL A 68 5.60 -1.85 -12.70
C VAL A 68 6.78 -1.71 -13.67
N ASP A 69 7.26 -2.81 -14.26
CA ASP A 69 8.37 -2.77 -15.22
C ASP A 69 7.92 -2.48 -16.67
N THR A 70 6.62 -2.61 -16.96
CA THR A 70 6.04 -2.33 -18.28
C THR A 70 5.48 -0.91 -18.39
N LEU A 71 5.38 -0.22 -17.25
CA LEU A 71 4.81 1.10 -17.10
C LEU A 71 5.89 2.16 -16.85
N ASN A 72 5.60 3.40 -17.22
CA ASN A 72 6.46 4.50 -16.85
C ASN A 72 6.22 4.93 -15.38
N LYS A 73 7.12 5.76 -14.85
CA LYS A 73 7.07 6.20 -13.45
C LYS A 73 5.74 6.89 -13.08
N GLU A 74 5.18 7.69 -13.98
CA GLU A 74 3.92 8.41 -13.75
C GLU A 74 2.74 7.44 -13.66
N GLN A 75 2.65 6.48 -14.57
CA GLN A 75 1.62 5.44 -14.56
C GLN A 75 1.69 4.58 -13.30
N VAL A 76 2.90 4.20 -12.88
CA VAL A 76 3.11 3.48 -11.62
C VAL A 76 2.65 4.31 -10.43
N GLN A 77 2.99 5.59 -10.41
CA GLN A 77 2.57 6.49 -9.33
C GLN A 77 1.05 6.63 -9.28
N ASN A 78 0.38 6.77 -10.43
CA ASN A 78 -1.08 6.85 -10.51
C ASN A 78 -1.75 5.60 -9.93
N ILE A 79 -1.24 4.40 -10.22
CA ILE A 79 -1.75 3.15 -9.61
C ILE A 79 -1.66 3.21 -8.09
N PHE A 80 -0.50 3.63 -7.54
CA PHE A 80 -0.35 3.74 -6.09
C PHE A 80 -1.18 4.87 -5.48
N ASP A 81 -1.45 5.94 -6.22
CA ASP A 81 -2.31 7.03 -5.76
C ASP A 81 -3.77 6.59 -5.69
N GLU A 82 -4.28 5.90 -6.73
CA GLU A 82 -5.63 5.29 -6.72
C GLU A 82 -5.79 4.28 -5.57
N LEU A 83 -4.78 3.42 -5.35
CA LEU A 83 -4.79 2.49 -4.22
C LEU A 83 -4.77 3.23 -2.87
N SER A 84 -4.04 4.34 -2.77
CA SER A 84 -4.00 5.16 -1.56
C SER A 84 -5.37 5.70 -1.20
N GLU A 85 -6.09 6.22 -2.20
CA GLU A 85 -7.42 6.79 -2.04
C GLU A 85 -8.44 5.73 -1.65
N TRP A 86 -8.42 4.58 -2.33
CA TRP A 86 -9.31 3.47 -2.03
C TRP A 86 -9.13 2.93 -0.60
N ILE A 87 -7.88 2.71 -0.17
CA ILE A 87 -7.58 2.26 1.20
C ILE A 87 -8.05 3.31 2.21
N SER A 88 -7.76 4.59 1.95
CA SER A 88 -8.15 5.69 2.86
C SER A 88 -9.68 5.83 2.97
N ALA A 89 -10.43 5.52 1.92
CA ALA A 89 -11.89 5.58 1.90
C ALA A 89 -12.57 4.37 2.57
N SER A 90 -11.91 3.22 2.60
CA SER A 90 -12.50 1.97 3.10
C SER A 90 -12.90 1.97 4.57
N GLY A 91 -12.28 2.83 5.39
CA GLY A 91 -12.66 3.03 6.80
C GLY A 91 -13.83 4.01 7.01
N ASN A 92 -14.23 4.78 5.99
CA ASN A 92 -15.27 5.82 6.09
C ASN A 92 -16.67 5.33 5.71
N SER A 93 -16.85 4.05 5.35
CA SER A 93 -18.14 3.50 4.89
C SER A 93 -19.13 3.14 6.02
N LEU A 94 -18.88 3.57 7.26
CA LEU A 94 -19.79 3.42 8.39
C LEU A 94 -20.25 4.81 8.86
N HIS A 95 -21.24 5.37 8.16
CA HIS A 95 -22.21 6.27 8.79
C HIS A 95 -23.53 6.34 8.03
#